data_AF-J3NQR7-F1
#
_entry.id   AF-J3NQR7-F1
#
_cell.length_a   1.000
_cell.length_b   1.000
_cell.length_c   1.000
_cell.angle_alpha   90.00
_cell.angle_beta   90.00
_cell.angle_gamma   90.00
#
_symmetry.space_group_name_H-M   'P 1'
#
loop_
_entity.id
_entity.type
_entity.pdbx_description
1 polymer ?
#
loop_
_entity_poly.entity_id
_entity_poly.type
_entity_poly.pdbx_seq_one_letter_code
_entity_poly.pdbx_strand_id
1 'polypeptide(L)'
;MAEAEMYKGSCLCGHVTFKARGASEGNIACYCTQCQKNSGSTHQIASATPIRQQPLTKTARTSPTTSRVATFSLANMTVSDPQNSIKIWNVPGESCSSGLPKEKVFCGNCGCTLWTIPAALKGKGQYVRTSLFDGGLTNEKLKPTMEIFKTA
;
A
#
# COMPACT_ATOMS: atom_id res chain seq x y z
N MET A 1 -7.41 -25.51 3.65
CA MET A 1 -6.46 -24.55 3.05
C MET A 1 -7.27 -23.33 2.67
N ALA A 2 -7.02 -22.15 3.25
CA ALA A 2 -7.78 -20.96 2.91
C ALA A 2 -7.37 -20.50 1.51
N GLU A 3 -8.32 -20.50 0.58
CA GLU A 3 -8.11 -20.01 -0.78
C GLU A 3 -7.76 -18.52 -0.74
N ALA A 4 -6.69 -18.13 -1.44
CA ALA A 4 -6.22 -16.75 -1.42
C ALA A 4 -7.21 -15.85 -2.15
N GLU A 5 -7.81 -14.89 -1.44
CA GLU A 5 -8.75 -13.95 -2.02
C GLU A 5 -8.12 -13.13 -3.14
N MET A 6 -8.92 -12.90 -4.19
CA MET A 6 -8.55 -12.14 -5.37
C MET A 6 -9.30 -10.82 -5.37
N TYR A 7 -8.56 -9.72 -5.17
CA TYR A 7 -9.10 -8.37 -5.24
C TYR A 7 -8.91 -7.82 -6.66
N LYS A 8 -9.94 -7.18 -7.20
CA LYS A 8 -9.88 -6.42 -8.44
C LYS A 8 -10.01 -4.95 -8.10
N GLY A 9 -9.35 -4.08 -8.85
CA GLY A 9 -9.41 -2.64 -8.62
C GLY A 9 -8.96 -1.85 -9.83
N SER A 10 -9.16 -0.54 -9.75
CA SER A 10 -8.78 0.39 -10.80
C SER A 10 -8.57 1.80 -10.27
N CYS A 11 -7.90 2.64 -11.05
CA CYS A 11 -7.98 4.08 -10.86
C CYS A 11 -9.39 4.59 -11.23
N LEU A 12 -9.75 5.80 -10.79
CA LEU A 12 -11.08 6.38 -11.03
C LEU A 12 -11.52 6.39 -12.50
N CYS A 13 -10.62 6.67 -13.44
CA CYS A 13 -10.94 6.68 -14.88
C CYS A 13 -10.88 5.30 -15.56
N GLY A 14 -10.49 4.24 -14.84
CA GLY A 14 -10.38 2.88 -15.39
C GLY A 14 -9.20 2.60 -16.32
N HIS A 15 -8.36 3.59 -16.67
CA HIS A 15 -7.19 3.36 -17.55
C HIS A 15 -6.18 2.39 -16.96
N VAL A 16 -6.00 2.45 -15.64
CA VAL A 16 -5.16 1.51 -14.91
C VAL A 16 -6.05 0.57 -14.12
N THR A 17 -5.98 -0.71 -14.43
CA THR A 17 -6.67 -1.77 -13.69
C THR A 17 -5.66 -2.73 -13.09
N PHE A 18 -6.04 -3.38 -12.00
CA PHE A 18 -5.15 -4.33 -11.33
C PHE A 18 -5.92 -5.43 -10.62
N LYS A 19 -5.27 -6.58 -10.49
CA LYS A 19 -5.73 -7.72 -9.72
C LYS A 19 -4.66 -8.06 -8.69
N ALA A 20 -5.02 -8.21 -7.43
CA ALA A 20 -4.09 -8.46 -6.35
C ALA A 20 -4.56 -9.64 -5.49
N ARG A 21 -3.70 -10.67 -5.34
CA ARG A 21 -3.99 -11.91 -4.61
C ARG A 21 -3.38 -11.85 -3.22
N GLY A 22 -4.10 -12.33 -2.21
CA GLY A 22 -3.57 -12.49 -0.85
C GLY A 22 -4.48 -11.89 0.22
N ALA A 23 -4.13 -12.09 1.49
CA ALA A 23 -4.90 -11.55 2.60
C ALA A 23 -4.58 -10.06 2.80
N SER A 24 -5.61 -9.20 2.82
CA SER A 24 -5.49 -7.76 3.11
C SER A 24 -5.44 -7.51 4.62
N GLU A 25 -4.48 -8.10 5.31
CA GLU A 25 -4.33 -7.91 6.76
C GLU A 25 -3.53 -6.64 7.09
N GLY A 26 -3.92 -5.95 8.16
CA GLY A 26 -3.13 -4.85 8.72
C GLY A 26 -3.16 -3.57 7.90
N ASN A 27 -4.23 -3.31 7.13
CA ASN A 27 -4.36 -2.05 6.40
C ASN A 27 -4.26 -0.86 7.36
N ILE A 28 -3.63 0.22 6.90
CA ILE A 28 -3.32 1.38 7.72
C ILE A 28 -4.10 2.61 7.26
N ALA A 29 -4.56 3.40 8.22
CA ALA A 29 -4.92 4.80 8.03
C ALA A 29 -3.73 5.65 8.49
N CYS A 30 -3.06 6.31 7.53
CA CYS A 30 -1.89 7.14 7.81
C CYS A 30 -2.25 8.63 7.77
N TYR A 31 -1.97 9.32 8.87
CA TYR A 31 -2.35 10.72 9.09
C TYR A 31 -1.20 11.71 8.87
N CYS A 32 -0.04 11.28 8.37
CA CYS A 32 1.05 12.22 8.12
C CYS A 32 0.68 13.25 7.03
N THR A 33 1.28 14.43 7.09
CA THR A 33 0.95 15.55 6.19
C THR A 33 1.13 15.20 4.70
N GLN A 34 2.08 14.33 4.35
CA GLN A 34 2.21 13.83 2.98
C GLN A 34 1.07 12.91 2.55
N CYS A 35 0.50 12.13 3.47
CA CYS A 35 -0.65 11.29 3.20
C CYS A 35 -1.90 12.15 3.04
N GLN A 36 -2.07 13.16 3.90
CA GLN A 36 -3.13 14.16 3.77
C GLN A 36 -3.09 14.88 2.42
N LYS A 37 -1.92 15.41 2.03
CA LYS A 37 -1.73 16.07 0.72
C LYS A 37 -2.02 15.14 -0.46
N ASN A 38 -1.68 13.86 -0.33
CA ASN A 38 -1.82 12.91 -1.43
C ASN A 38 -3.25 12.40 -1.60
N SER A 39 -4.00 12.28 -0.50
CA SER A 39 -5.41 11.87 -0.55
C SER A 39 -6.38 13.04 -0.67
N GLY A 40 -5.94 14.27 -0.38
CA GLY A 40 -6.83 15.42 -0.21
C GLY A 40 -7.78 15.27 0.98
N SER A 41 -7.39 14.50 2.00
CA SER A 41 -8.24 14.13 3.15
C SER A 41 -7.44 14.17 4.46
N THR A 42 -8.09 13.86 5.59
CA THR A 42 -7.46 13.82 6.92
C THR A 42 -6.41 12.72 7.05
N HIS A 43 -6.53 11.68 6.23
CA HIS A 43 -5.62 10.55 6.19
C HIS A 43 -5.58 9.91 4.82
N GLN A 44 -4.73 8.90 4.67
CA GLN A 44 -4.72 8.03 3.51
C GLN A 44 -4.75 6.57 3.95
N ILE A 45 -5.60 5.80 3.30
CA ILE A 45 -5.71 4.37 3.55
C ILE A 45 -4.83 3.61 2.56
N ALA A 46 -4.06 2.66 3.06
CA ALA A 46 -3.23 1.79 2.26
C ALA A 46 -3.10 0.41 2.90
N SER A 47 -2.76 -0.58 2.10
CA SER A 47 -2.31 -1.86 2.63
C SER A 47 -1.04 -1.67 3.44
N ALA A 48 -0.88 -2.44 4.51
CA ALA A 48 0.45 -2.68 5.03
C ALA A 48 1.10 -3.76 4.18
N THR A 49 2.41 -3.70 4.02
CA THR A 49 3.17 -4.93 3.85
C THR A 49 3.15 -5.66 5.18
N PRO A 50 3.17 -7.00 5.24
CA PRO A 50 3.49 -7.66 6.49
C PRO A 50 4.85 -7.14 6.90
N ILE A 51 4.82 -6.32 7.93
CA ILE A 51 5.99 -5.88 8.62
C ILE A 51 6.56 -7.22 9.08
N ARG A 52 7.65 -7.70 8.46
CA ARG A 52 8.60 -8.48 9.25
C ARG A 52 8.93 -7.53 10.37
N GLN A 53 8.27 -7.71 11.51
CA GLN A 53 8.54 -6.93 12.70
C GLN A 53 10.05 -7.05 12.88
N GLN A 54 10.79 -6.04 12.43
CA GLN A 54 12.07 -5.76 13.02
C GLN A 54 11.65 -4.98 14.24
N PRO A 55 11.69 -5.58 15.44
CA PRO A 55 11.43 -4.83 16.64
C PRO A 55 12.40 -3.64 16.64
N LEU A 56 11.88 -2.42 16.81
CA LEU A 56 12.67 -1.23 17.13
C LEU A 56 13.19 -1.28 18.58
N THR A 57 13.46 -2.48 19.09
CA THR A 57 14.03 -2.73 20.40
C THR A 57 15.06 -3.87 20.27
N LYS A 58 16.32 -3.54 20.58
CA LYS A 58 17.37 -4.52 20.84
C LYS A 58 16.91 -5.39 22.01
N THR A 59 16.35 -6.58 21.76
CA THR A 59 16.58 -7.83 22.52
C THR A 59 15.64 -8.96 22.05
N ALA A 60 16.25 -10.01 21.50
CA ALA A 60 15.91 -11.45 21.55
C ALA A 60 14.43 -11.92 21.64
N ARG A 61 13.96 -12.74 20.68
CA ARG A 61 13.99 -14.23 20.67
C ARG A 61 13.01 -14.78 19.61
N THR A 62 13.41 -15.88 18.97
CA THR A 62 12.79 -16.54 17.82
C THR A 62 11.59 -17.42 18.18
N SER A 63 10.54 -17.43 17.34
CA SER A 63 9.66 -18.59 17.14
C SER A 63 9.24 -18.68 15.66
N PRO A 64 9.20 -19.88 15.04
CA PRO A 64 8.90 -20.04 13.63
C PRO A 64 7.40 -20.32 13.46
N THR A 65 6.63 -19.42 12.85
CA THR A 65 5.27 -19.78 12.44
C THR A 65 4.84 -19.01 11.19
N THR A 66 4.78 -19.78 10.11
CA THR A 66 4.05 -19.55 8.85
C THR A 66 4.48 -18.31 8.07
N SER A 67 5.11 -18.55 6.92
CA SER A 67 5.33 -17.59 5.85
C SER A 67 4.01 -16.92 5.46
N ARG A 68 3.64 -15.84 6.16
CA ARG A 68 2.53 -14.97 5.78
C ARG A 68 2.93 -14.34 4.46
N VAL A 69 2.30 -14.79 3.39
CA VAL A 69 2.45 -14.27 2.04
C VAL A 69 2.39 -12.75 2.11
N ALA A 70 3.40 -12.09 1.54
CA ALA A 70 3.46 -10.64 1.55
C ALA A 70 2.19 -10.05 0.92
N THR A 71 1.36 -9.39 1.74
CA THR A 71 0.14 -8.68 1.35
C THR A 71 0.47 -7.75 0.20
N PHE A 72 -0.09 -8.09 -0.97
CA PHE A 72 0.12 -7.41 -2.24
C PHE A 72 1.60 -7.20 -2.62
N SER A 73 2.42 -8.23 -2.45
CA SER A 73 3.75 -8.25 -3.07
C SER A 73 3.65 -8.14 -4.59
N LEU A 74 4.72 -7.65 -5.22
CA LEU A 74 4.82 -7.55 -6.68
C LEU A 74 4.53 -8.90 -7.37
N ALA A 75 4.88 -10.03 -6.74
CA ALA A 75 4.63 -11.36 -7.27
C ALA A 75 3.14 -11.75 -7.32
N ASN A 76 2.30 -11.09 -6.52
CA ASN A 76 0.88 -11.42 -6.37
C ASN A 76 -0.05 -10.36 -6.98
N MET A 77 0.48 -9.41 -7.75
CA MET A 77 -0.30 -8.34 -8.35
C MET A 77 -0.06 -8.27 -9.86
N THR A 78 -1.13 -8.29 -10.64
CA THR A 78 -1.11 -8.07 -12.08
C THR A 78 -1.70 -6.70 -12.37
N VAL A 79 -0.98 -5.88 -13.12
CA VAL A 79 -1.38 -4.52 -13.50
C VAL A 79 -1.57 -4.47 -15.01
N SER A 80 -2.62 -3.81 -15.47
CA SER A 80 -2.87 -3.49 -16.87
C SER A 80 -2.96 -1.98 -17.03
N ASP A 81 -2.12 -1.43 -17.90
CA ASP A 81 -2.07 0.00 -18.25
C ASP A 81 -1.87 0.17 -19.77
N PRO A 82 -2.85 -0.20 -20.60
CA PRO A 82 -2.73 -0.16 -22.06
C PRO A 82 -2.56 1.27 -22.61
N GLN A 83 -2.98 2.29 -21.87
CA GLN A 83 -2.83 3.69 -22.25
C GLN A 83 -1.53 4.33 -21.75
N ASN A 84 -0.62 3.57 -21.12
CA ASN A 84 0.63 4.09 -20.52
C ASN A 84 0.39 5.31 -19.61
N SER A 85 -0.70 5.24 -18.84
CA SER A 85 -1.18 6.29 -17.96
C SER A 85 -0.46 6.30 -16.62
N ILE A 86 0.25 5.25 -16.22
CA ILE A 86 0.99 5.22 -14.95
C ILE A 86 2.14 6.25 -14.99
N LYS A 87 2.22 7.05 -13.93
CA LYS A 87 3.32 7.99 -13.66
C LYS A 87 3.91 7.71 -12.28
N ILE A 88 5.18 8.06 -12.12
CA ILE A 88 5.95 7.86 -10.89
C ILE A 88 6.49 9.21 -10.44
N TRP A 89 6.19 9.59 -9.20
CA TRP A 89 6.80 10.74 -8.54
C TRP A 89 7.77 10.26 -7.46
N ASN A 90 9.03 10.65 -7.59
CA ASN A 90 10.09 10.37 -6.63
C ASN A 90 10.06 11.41 -5.51
N VAL A 91 9.75 10.98 -4.30
CA VAL A 91 9.80 11.82 -3.10
C VAL A 91 11.20 11.71 -2.50
N PRO A 92 11.96 12.81 -2.38
CA PRO A 92 13.29 12.82 -1.78
C PRO A 92 13.27 12.34 -0.33
N GLY A 93 14.40 11.76 0.11
CA GLY A 93 14.57 11.25 1.46
C GLY A 93 14.45 12.34 2.53
N GLU A 94 15.02 13.53 2.28
CA GLU A 94 14.92 14.68 3.21
C GLU A 94 13.49 15.14 3.48
N SER A 95 12.56 14.86 2.56
CA SER A 95 11.15 15.20 2.73
C SER A 95 10.39 14.16 3.56
N CYS A 96 11.00 13.01 3.85
CA CYS A 96 10.39 11.89 4.56
C CYS A 96 10.94 11.75 5.98
N SER A 97 10.08 11.44 6.96
CA SER A 97 10.49 11.20 8.35
C SER A 97 11.46 10.02 8.51
N SER A 98 11.48 9.09 7.55
CA SER A 98 12.42 7.96 7.51
C SER A 98 13.81 8.34 6.99
N GLY A 99 14.00 9.55 6.43
CA GLY A 99 15.23 9.96 5.74
C GLY A 99 15.49 9.25 4.41
N LEU A 100 14.71 8.20 4.09
CA LEU A 100 14.83 7.41 2.88
C LEU A 100 13.80 7.83 1.83
N PRO A 101 14.18 7.84 0.53
CA PRO A 101 13.27 8.19 -0.54
C PRO A 101 12.16 7.16 -0.72
N LYS A 102 11.09 7.57 -1.40
CA LYS A 102 9.99 6.69 -1.79
C LYS A 102 9.36 7.12 -3.10
N GLU A 103 8.77 6.17 -3.79
CA GLU A 103 8.11 6.40 -5.07
C GLU A 103 6.59 6.39 -4.86
N LYS A 104 5.89 7.40 -5.37
CA LYS A 104 4.42 7.42 -5.45
C LYS A 104 4.03 7.11 -6.88
N VAL A 105 3.29 6.03 -7.05
CA VAL A 105 2.82 5.57 -8.36
C VAL A 105 1.35 5.93 -8.50
N PHE A 106 0.98 6.62 -9.58
CA PHE A 106 -0.36 7.19 -9.77
C PHE A 106 -0.78 7.17 -11.23
N CYS A 107 -2.08 7.26 -11.48
CA CYS A 107 -2.62 7.45 -12.82
C CYS A 107 -2.44 8.92 -13.24
N GLY A 108 -1.70 9.17 -14.32
CA GLY A 108 -1.49 10.50 -14.89
C GLY A 108 -2.73 11.08 -15.58
N ASN A 109 -3.76 10.28 -15.86
CA ASN A 109 -5.02 10.76 -16.44
C ASN A 109 -5.96 11.33 -15.36
N CYS A 110 -6.20 10.59 -14.28
CA CYS A 110 -7.17 10.99 -13.23
C CYS A 110 -6.54 11.35 -11.87
N GLY A 111 -5.22 11.26 -11.73
CA GLY A 111 -4.50 11.61 -10.50
C GLY A 111 -4.57 10.60 -9.36
N CYS A 112 -5.38 9.54 -9.45
CA CYS A 112 -5.48 8.53 -8.39
C CYS A 112 -4.12 7.89 -8.12
N THR A 113 -3.64 8.03 -6.88
CA THR A 113 -2.44 7.32 -6.45
C THR A 113 -2.78 5.85 -6.25
N LEU A 114 -2.06 4.96 -6.94
CA LEU A 114 -2.32 3.53 -6.95
C LEU A 114 -1.60 2.83 -5.79
N TRP A 115 -0.31 3.12 -5.63
CA TRP A 115 0.52 2.57 -4.56
C TRP A 115 1.73 3.44 -4.23
N THR A 116 2.44 3.09 -3.17
CA THR A 116 3.70 3.71 -2.76
C THR A 116 4.78 2.65 -2.55
N ILE A 117 5.96 2.88 -3.11
CA ILE A 117 7.12 1.98 -3.01
C ILE A 117 8.19 2.71 -2.16
N PRO A 118 8.27 2.45 -0.85
CA PRO A 118 9.37 2.97 -0.06
C PRO A 118 10.68 2.27 -0.44
N ALA A 119 11.83 2.95 -0.25
CA ALA A 119 13.15 2.38 -0.56
C ALA A 119 13.38 0.98 0.03
N ALA A 120 12.92 0.74 1.27
CA ALA A 120 13.05 -0.55 1.94
C ALA A 120 12.29 -1.72 1.26
N LEU A 121 11.28 -1.41 0.43
CA LEU A 121 10.46 -2.38 -0.28
C LEU A 121 10.70 -2.38 -1.80
N LYS A 122 11.66 -1.60 -2.31
CA LYS A 122 11.94 -1.54 -3.75
C LYS A 122 12.27 -2.93 -4.30
N GLY A 123 11.51 -3.35 -5.31
CA GLY A 123 11.59 -4.70 -5.90
C GLY A 123 10.99 -5.83 -5.07
N LYS A 124 10.45 -5.55 -3.88
CA LYS A 124 9.91 -6.57 -2.94
C LYS A 124 8.42 -6.39 -2.67
N GLY A 125 7.91 -5.16 -2.67
CA GLY A 125 6.50 -4.88 -2.39
C GLY A 125 6.15 -3.41 -2.42
N GLN A 126 4.88 -3.13 -2.16
CA GLN A 126 4.31 -1.79 -2.25
C GLN A 126 3.10 -1.65 -1.34
N TYR A 127 2.78 -0.41 -0.94
CA TYR A 127 1.57 -0.08 -0.20
C TYR A 127 0.48 0.30 -1.20
N VAL A 128 -0.46 -0.60 -1.47
CA VAL A 128 -1.57 -0.41 -2.41
C VAL A 128 -2.67 0.39 -1.72
N ARG A 129 -3.33 1.31 -2.44
CA ARG A 129 -4.55 1.95 -1.91
C ARG A 129 -5.68 0.93 -1.92
N THR A 130 -6.08 0.46 -0.75
CA THR A 130 -7.17 -0.53 -0.64
C THR A 130 -8.52 0.05 -1.04
N SER A 131 -8.67 1.38 -0.97
CA SER A 131 -9.87 2.10 -1.43
C SER A 131 -10.10 2.03 -2.95
N LEU A 132 -9.11 1.61 -3.73
CA LEU A 132 -9.22 1.48 -5.20
C LEU A 132 -9.66 0.07 -5.65
N PHE A 133 -9.79 -0.87 -4.72
CA PHE A 133 -10.40 -2.17 -5.04
C PHE A 133 -11.92 -2.03 -5.16
N ASP A 134 -12.53 -2.94 -5.91
CA ASP A 134 -13.97 -3.02 -6.11
C ASP A 134 -14.69 -3.17 -4.75
N GLY A 135 -15.74 -2.37 -4.54
CA GLY A 135 -16.42 -2.24 -3.25
C GLY A 135 -15.71 -1.32 -2.26
N GLY A 136 -14.45 -0.94 -2.51
CA GLY A 136 -13.69 -0.03 -1.66
C GLY A 136 -13.69 -0.46 -0.19
N LEU A 137 -14.03 0.48 0.70
CA LEU A 137 -14.02 0.25 2.15
C LEU A 137 -15.34 -0.30 2.70
N THR A 138 -16.33 -0.60 1.86
CA THR A 138 -17.50 -1.37 2.31
C THR A 138 -17.14 -2.85 2.53
N ASN A 139 -16.02 -3.29 1.94
CA ASN A 139 -15.40 -4.56 2.26
C ASN A 139 -14.64 -4.46 3.60
N GLU A 140 -15.15 -5.12 4.64
CA GLU A 140 -14.55 -5.14 5.98
C GLU A 140 -13.06 -5.55 5.98
N LYS A 141 -12.63 -6.40 5.04
CA LYS A 141 -11.25 -6.86 4.95
C LYS A 141 -10.29 -5.81 4.41
N LEU A 142 -10.80 -4.78 3.72
CA LEU A 142 -10.01 -3.70 3.14
C LEU A 142 -9.96 -2.46 4.03
N LYS A 143 -10.76 -2.44 5.10
CA LYS A 143 -10.76 -1.36 6.09
C LYS A 143 -9.43 -1.29 6.83
N PRO A 144 -8.99 -0.08 7.22
CA PRO A 144 -7.83 0.07 8.09
C PRO A 144 -8.12 -0.55 9.46
N THR A 145 -7.19 -1.33 9.97
CA THR A 145 -7.24 -1.89 11.34
C THR A 145 -6.27 -1.17 12.28
N MET A 146 -5.44 -0.26 11.75
CA MET A 146 -4.45 0.50 12.50
C MET A 146 -4.42 1.95 12.02
N GLU A 147 -4.20 2.86 12.96
CA GLU A 147 -3.98 4.28 12.70
C GLU A 147 -2.53 4.64 13.04
N ILE A 148 -1.86 5.38 12.16
CA ILE A 148 -0.46 5.79 12.36
C ILE A 148 -0.29 7.29 12.11
N PHE A 149 0.64 7.91 12.86
CA PHE A 149 0.91 9.35 12.81
C PHE A 149 -0.30 10.24 13.07
N LYS A 150 -1.31 9.71 13.76
CA LYS A 150 -2.46 10.48 14.23
C LYS A 150 -2.01 11.36 15.39
N THR A 151 -2.20 12.67 15.28
CA THR A 151 -2.00 13.59 16.40
C THR A 151 -3.12 13.34 17.42
N ALA A 152 -2.77 13.34 18.71
CA ALA A 152 -3.72 13.25 19.81
C ALA A 152 -4.63 14.48 19.90
#